data_AF-A0A151SFX8-F1
#
_entry.id   AF-A0A151SFX8-F1
#
_cell.length_a   1.000
_cell.length_b   1.000
_cell.length_c   1.000
_cell.angle_alpha   90.00
_cell.angle_beta   90.00
_cell.angle_gamma   90.00
#
_symmetry.space_group_name_H-M   'P 1'
#
loop_
_entity.id
_entity.type
_entity.pdbx_description
1 polymer ?
#
loop_
_entity_poly.entity_id
_entity_poly.type
_entity_poly.pdbx_seq_one_letter_code
_entity_poly.pdbx_strand_id
1 'polypeptide(L)'
;KARVQWLTNNDRNTQFFHRKFKLRFAINNISFLKNGSELLDSPQKRIERIHLCLGFTRGSLPFRYLGVSIFKGKPKSSFLLPIVDRIKSKLAKWKGNLLSYMGRVLLIRSVLQSMLIHSFQIYKWPVSLLKLIESWFKNFIWTGTILHSNPNTLA
;
A
#
# COMPACT_ATOMS: atom_id res chain seq x y z
N LYS A 1 30.38 -23.51 -0.54
CA LYS A 1 30.39 -22.26 0.25
C LYS A 1 29.01 -21.87 0.83
N ALA A 2 27.87 -22.17 0.18
CA ALA A 2 26.54 -21.81 0.71
C ALA A 2 26.12 -22.52 2.02
N ARG A 3 26.49 -23.78 2.21
CA ARG A 3 26.10 -24.59 3.39
C ARG A 3 26.77 -24.15 4.69
N VAL A 4 28.05 -23.75 4.64
CA VAL A 4 28.83 -23.27 5.81
C VAL A 4 28.36 -21.88 6.27
N GLN A 5 27.83 -21.09 5.33
CA GLN A 5 27.33 -19.74 5.57
C GLN A 5 25.92 -19.73 6.18
N TRP A 6 25.23 -20.88 6.17
CA TRP A 6 23.90 -21.09 6.74
C TRP A 6 23.95 -21.33 8.26
N LEU A 7 25.03 -21.95 8.75
CA LEU A 7 25.27 -22.23 10.16
C LEU A 7 25.79 -21.02 10.95
N THR A 8 26.46 -20.08 10.29
CA THR A 8 27.04 -18.87 10.92
C THR A 8 26.08 -17.70 10.98
N ASN A 9 25.13 -17.62 10.06
CA ASN A 9 24.15 -16.55 9.97
C ASN A 9 22.75 -17.12 10.26
N ASN A 10 22.29 -16.95 11.49
CA ASN A 10 20.91 -17.26 11.90
C ASN A 10 19.88 -16.73 10.88
N ASP A 11 18.74 -17.43 10.80
CA ASP A 11 17.60 -17.51 9.86
C ASP A 11 17.13 -16.30 9.00
N ARG A 12 17.95 -15.27 8.82
CA ARG A 12 17.64 -14.08 8.01
C ARG A 12 18.28 -14.20 6.63
N ASN A 13 17.95 -15.28 5.96
CA ASN A 13 18.25 -15.53 4.54
C ASN A 13 17.73 -14.39 3.61
N THR A 14 17.02 -13.40 4.16
CA THR A 14 16.61 -12.16 3.52
C THR A 14 17.74 -11.41 2.84
N GLN A 15 18.97 -11.33 3.39
CA GLN A 15 20.06 -10.62 2.69
C GLN A 15 20.52 -11.35 1.42
N PHE A 16 20.63 -12.68 1.49
CA PHE A 16 20.97 -13.50 0.34
C PHE A 16 19.87 -13.44 -0.72
N PHE A 17 18.61 -13.59 -0.33
CA PHE A 17 17.47 -13.47 -1.23
C PHE A 17 17.33 -12.05 -1.81
N HIS A 18 17.54 -10.99 -1.02
CA HIS A 18 17.56 -9.62 -1.53
C HIS A 18 18.67 -9.39 -2.54
N ARG A 19 19.86 -9.91 -2.29
CA ARG A 19 21.00 -9.80 -3.22
C ARG A 19 20.72 -10.59 -4.50
N LYS A 20 20.18 -11.81 -4.40
CA LYS A 20 19.71 -12.62 -5.54
C LYS A 20 18.59 -11.94 -6.31
N PHE A 21 17.65 -11.29 -5.64
CA PHE A 21 16.54 -10.56 -6.25
C PHE A 21 17.05 -9.33 -6.99
N LYS A 22 17.91 -8.51 -6.38
CA LYS A 22 18.56 -7.36 -7.05
C LYS A 22 19.34 -7.80 -8.29
N LEU A 23 20.14 -8.86 -8.18
CA LEU A 23 20.87 -9.41 -9.32
C LEU A 23 19.92 -9.92 -10.41
N ARG A 24 18.86 -10.66 -10.06
CA ARG A 24 17.85 -11.10 -11.05
C ARG A 24 17.12 -9.93 -11.69
N PHE A 25 16.81 -8.86 -10.96
CA PHE A 25 16.15 -7.68 -11.51
C PHE A 25 17.08 -6.88 -12.44
N ALA A 26 18.39 -6.90 -12.18
CA ALA A 26 19.40 -6.31 -13.05
C ALA A 26 19.68 -7.15 -14.30
N ILE A 27 19.65 -8.49 -14.17
CA ILE A 27 20.01 -9.43 -15.25
C ILE A 27 18.79 -9.79 -16.12
N ASN A 28 17.59 -9.93 -15.54
CA ASN A 28 16.35 -10.19 -16.27
C ASN A 28 15.67 -8.89 -16.71
N ASN A 29 16.43 -8.01 -17.36
CA ASN A 29 15.82 -6.91 -18.07
C ASN A 29 15.38 -7.44 -19.44
N ILE A 30 14.12 -7.86 -19.56
CA ILE A 30 13.56 -8.34 -20.82
C ILE A 30 13.52 -7.15 -21.79
N SER A 31 14.50 -7.10 -22.70
CA SER A 31 14.65 -6.04 -23.68
C SER A 31 13.65 -6.17 -24.83
N PHE A 32 13.41 -7.39 -25.31
CA PHE A 32 12.47 -7.69 -26.40
C PHE A 32 11.88 -9.09 -26.24
N LEU A 33 10.67 -9.29 -26.76
CA LEU A 33 10.06 -10.60 -26.92
C LEU A 33 10.16 -10.98 -28.40
N LYS A 34 10.44 -12.24 -28.71
CA LYS A 34 10.48 -12.74 -30.10
C LYS A 34 9.66 -14.02 -30.23
N ASN A 35 9.17 -14.28 -31.44
CA ASN A 35 8.56 -15.58 -31.78
C ASN A 35 9.14 -16.08 -33.08
N GLY A 36 9.94 -17.14 -33.01
CA GLY A 36 10.79 -17.53 -34.14
C GLY A 36 11.70 -16.36 -34.55
N SER A 37 11.55 -15.92 -35.80
CA SER A 37 12.27 -14.79 -36.39
C SER A 37 11.60 -13.43 -36.21
N GLU A 38 10.34 -13.37 -35.75
CA GLU A 38 9.61 -12.10 -35.63
C GLU A 38 9.86 -11.43 -34.27
N LEU A 39 10.42 -10.21 -34.28
CA LEU A 39 10.59 -9.37 -33.10
C LEU A 39 9.27 -8.68 -32.72
N LEU A 40 8.80 -8.89 -31.49
CA LEU A 40 7.65 -8.21 -30.91
C LEU A 40 8.08 -6.91 -30.20
N ASP A 41 8.67 -5.97 -30.95
CA ASP A 41 9.10 -4.70 -30.37
C ASP A 41 7.94 -3.72 -30.15
N SER A 42 6.86 -3.82 -30.94
CA SER A 42 5.69 -2.95 -30.75
C SER A 42 4.83 -3.42 -29.55
N PRO A 43 4.51 -2.52 -28.60
CA PRO A 43 3.60 -2.82 -27.48
C PRO A 43 2.23 -3.35 -27.92
N GLN A 44 1.74 -2.94 -29.09
CA GLN A 44 0.44 -3.36 -29.62
C GLN A 44 0.46 -4.83 -30.03
N LYS A 45 1.46 -5.23 -30.83
CA LYS A 45 1.65 -6.64 -31.24
C LYS A 45 1.76 -7.58 -30.04
N ARG A 46 2.40 -7.12 -28.95
CA ARG A 46 2.52 -7.90 -27.70
C ARG A 46 1.16 -8.11 -27.03
N ILE A 47 0.32 -7.08 -26.98
CA ILE A 47 -1.01 -7.15 -26.35
C ILE A 47 -1.92 -8.09 -27.15
N GLU A 48 -1.93 -7.98 -28.48
CA GLU A 48 -2.72 -8.85 -29.36
C GLU A 48 -2.32 -10.31 -29.23
N ARG A 49 -1.02 -10.61 -29.16
CA ARG A 49 -0.52 -11.97 -28.91
C ARG A 49 -1.01 -12.55 -27.58
N ILE A 50 -0.91 -11.76 -26.51
CA ILE A 50 -1.35 -12.19 -25.18
C ILE A 50 -2.87 -12.46 -25.19
N HIS A 51 -3.63 -11.61 -25.87
CA HIS A 51 -5.06 -11.80 -26.07
C HIS A 51 -5.35 -13.10 -26.84
N LEU A 52 -4.63 -13.38 -27.92
CA LEU A 52 -4.82 -14.57 -28.73
C LEU A 52 -4.44 -15.87 -27.99
N CYS A 53 -3.40 -15.84 -27.15
CA CYS A 53 -2.97 -17.02 -26.39
C CYS A 53 -3.83 -17.30 -25.14
N LEU A 54 -4.33 -16.27 -24.46
CA LEU A 54 -4.99 -16.41 -23.15
C LEU A 54 -6.48 -16.07 -23.18
N GLY A 55 -6.98 -15.41 -24.22
CA GLY A 55 -8.35 -14.92 -24.32
C GLY A 55 -8.67 -13.69 -23.45
N PHE A 56 -7.72 -13.16 -22.67
CA PHE A 56 -7.97 -12.02 -21.79
C PHE A 56 -8.00 -10.68 -22.53
N THR A 57 -8.99 -9.85 -22.23
CA THR A 57 -9.09 -8.49 -22.77
C THR A 57 -8.14 -7.53 -22.08
N ARG A 58 -7.74 -6.46 -22.79
CA ARG A 58 -6.84 -5.45 -22.23
C ARG A 58 -7.55 -4.62 -21.16
N GLY A 59 -7.07 -4.69 -19.92
CA GLY A 59 -7.50 -3.80 -18.84
C GLY A 59 -6.88 -2.40 -18.92
N SER A 60 -7.53 -1.44 -18.26
CA SER A 60 -7.02 -0.08 -18.09
C SER A 60 -6.53 0.15 -16.66
N LEU A 61 -5.49 0.97 -16.51
CA LEU A 61 -4.99 1.45 -15.22
C LEU A 61 -5.50 2.88 -15.00
N PRO A 62 -5.81 3.27 -13.75
CA PRO A 62 -5.69 2.50 -12.51
C PRO A 62 -6.93 1.61 -12.22
N PHE A 63 -6.74 0.46 -11.58
CA PHE A 63 -7.85 -0.40 -11.14
C PHE A 63 -7.62 -0.96 -9.74
N ARG A 64 -8.68 -1.45 -9.07
CA ARG A 64 -8.60 -2.00 -7.72
C ARG A 64 -8.54 -3.53 -7.76
N TYR A 65 -7.52 -4.11 -7.15
CA TYR A 65 -7.33 -5.55 -7.03
C TYR A 65 -7.20 -5.93 -5.56
N LEU A 66 -8.07 -6.82 -5.05
CA LEU A 66 -8.08 -7.25 -3.64
C LEU A 66 -8.07 -6.09 -2.63
N GLY A 67 -8.73 -4.97 -2.96
CA GLY A 67 -8.78 -3.76 -2.13
C GLY A 67 -7.56 -2.83 -2.25
N VAL A 68 -6.59 -3.17 -3.10
CA VAL A 68 -5.36 -2.41 -3.37
C VAL A 68 -5.49 -1.76 -4.75
N SER A 69 -5.32 -0.44 -4.82
CA SER A 69 -5.31 0.31 -6.09
C SER A 69 -3.99 0.08 -6.84
N ILE A 70 -4.06 -0.55 -8.01
CA ILE A 70 -2.91 -0.77 -8.88
C ILE A 70 -2.86 0.40 -9.87
N PHE A 71 -1.71 1.07 -9.94
CA PHE A 71 -1.45 2.20 -10.82
C PHE A 71 0.02 2.21 -11.27
N LYS A 72 0.29 2.95 -12.35
CA LYS A 72 1.65 3.13 -12.87
C LYS A 72 2.31 4.37 -12.25
N GLY A 73 3.51 4.22 -11.70
CA GLY A 73 4.31 5.32 -11.16
C GLY A 73 4.11 5.58 -9.66
N LYS A 74 4.36 6.81 -9.20
CA LYS A 74 4.27 7.18 -7.78
C LYS A 74 2.81 7.21 -7.31
N PRO A 75 2.50 6.78 -6.08
CA PRO A 75 1.16 6.86 -5.50
C PRO A 75 0.69 8.31 -5.48
N LYS A 76 -0.41 8.59 -6.18
CA LYS A 76 -1.17 9.83 -6.03
C LYS A 76 -2.04 9.74 -4.79
N SER A 77 -2.23 10.87 -4.12
CA SER A 77 -3.11 10.95 -2.93
C SER A 77 -4.51 10.43 -3.23
N SER A 78 -5.04 10.68 -4.43
CA SER A 78 -6.37 10.23 -4.87
C SER A 78 -6.57 8.72 -4.78
N PHE A 79 -5.53 7.91 -5.02
CA PHE A 79 -5.64 6.45 -4.95
C PHE A 79 -5.71 5.90 -3.52
N LEU A 80 -5.22 6.68 -2.55
CA LEU A 80 -5.19 6.31 -1.13
C LEU A 80 -6.34 6.92 -0.33
N LEU A 81 -7.06 7.90 -0.88
CA LEU A 81 -8.26 8.48 -0.27
C LEU A 81 -9.27 7.44 0.25
N PRO A 82 -9.58 6.34 -0.46
CA PRO A 82 -10.52 5.34 0.05
C PRO A 82 -10.06 4.70 1.38
N ILE A 83 -8.75 4.61 1.62
CA ILE A 83 -8.20 4.09 2.88
C ILE A 83 -8.34 5.15 3.96
N VAL A 84 -8.01 6.40 3.64
CA VAL A 84 -8.16 7.57 4.52
C VAL A 84 -9.60 7.73 4.98
N ASP A 85 -10.57 7.59 4.07
CA ASP A 85 -12.00 7.72 4.37
C ASP A 85 -12.50 6.59 5.27
N ARG A 86 -11.96 5.38 5.13
CA ARG A 86 -12.27 4.26 6.04
C ARG A 86 -11.75 4.52 7.45
N ILE A 87 -10.56 5.12 7.57
CA ILE A 87 -9.98 5.52 8.86
C ILE A 87 -10.85 6.61 9.50
N LYS A 88 -11.18 7.66 8.75
CA LYS A 88 -12.07 8.75 9.20
C LYS A 88 -13.42 8.20 9.66
N SER A 89 -14.01 7.31 8.87
CA SER A 89 -15.30 6.67 9.18
C SER A 89 -15.23 5.82 10.44
N LYS A 90 -14.13 5.10 10.69
CA LYS A 90 -13.97 4.32 11.94
C LYS A 90 -13.85 5.23 13.15
N LEU A 91 -12.99 6.25 13.07
CA LEU A 91 -12.83 7.22 14.15
C LEU A 91 -14.16 7.94 14.48
N ALA A 92 -14.94 8.30 13.46
CA ALA A 92 -16.26 8.92 13.64
C ALA A 92 -17.29 7.99 14.29
N LYS A 93 -17.24 6.69 13.98
CA LYS A 93 -18.17 5.68 14.54
C LYS A 93 -17.87 5.33 15.98
N TRP A 94 -16.65 5.53 16.45
CA TRP A 94 -16.29 5.25 17.82
C TRP A 94 -16.81 6.34 18.75
N LYS A 95 -17.52 5.94 19.80
CA LYS A 95 -17.95 6.85 20.88
C LYS A 95 -16.75 7.20 21.76
N GLY A 96 -15.77 7.93 21.21
CA GLY A 96 -14.49 8.24 21.88
C GLY A 96 -14.68 8.95 23.22
N ASN A 97 -15.75 9.72 23.38
CA ASN A 97 -16.10 10.42 24.63
C ASN A 97 -16.45 9.46 25.78
N LEU A 98 -16.85 8.21 25.49
CA LEU A 98 -17.15 7.19 26.50
C LEU A 98 -15.90 6.36 26.89
N LEU A 99 -14.76 6.58 26.24
CA LEU A 99 -13.55 5.82 26.47
C LEU A 99 -12.55 6.62 27.29
N SER A 100 -11.87 5.91 28.21
CA SER A 100 -10.70 6.46 28.88
C SER A 100 -9.61 6.83 27.85
N TYR A 101 -8.71 7.72 28.24
CA TYR A 101 -7.58 8.13 27.39
C TYR A 101 -6.76 6.92 26.91
N MET A 102 -6.47 5.97 27.81
CA MET A 102 -5.80 4.71 27.47
C MET A 102 -6.63 3.84 26.52
N GLY A 103 -7.95 3.77 26.72
CA GLY A 103 -8.85 3.07 25.81
C GLY A 103 -8.79 3.62 24.38
N ARG A 104 -8.76 4.95 24.23
CA ARG A 104 -8.63 5.63 22.92
C ARG A 104 -7.31 5.32 22.23
N VAL A 105 -6.19 5.36 22.96
CA VAL A 105 -4.86 5.03 22.43
C VAL A 105 -4.77 3.57 22.01
N LEU A 106 -5.25 2.65 22.86
CA LEU A 106 -5.23 1.21 22.57
C LEU A 106 -6.01 0.88 21.30
N LEU A 107 -7.15 1.54 21.11
CA LEU A 107 -8.07 1.28 20.02
C LEU A 107 -7.55 1.81 18.68
N ILE A 108 -6.88 2.97 18.68
CA ILE A 108 -6.07 3.42 17.54
C ILE A 108 -4.98 2.40 17.24
N ARG A 109 -4.20 2.00 18.26
CA ARG A 109 -3.06 1.11 18.07
C ARG A 109 -3.47 -0.26 17.52
N SER A 110 -4.53 -0.88 18.01
CA SER A 110 -4.93 -2.21 17.55
C SER A 110 -5.62 -2.19 16.19
N VAL A 111 -6.59 -1.29 15.99
CA VAL A 111 -7.45 -1.32 14.79
C VAL A 111 -6.82 -0.58 13.62
N LEU A 112 -6.19 0.56 13.83
CA LEU A 112 -5.64 1.35 12.72
C LEU A 112 -4.29 0.80 12.26
N GLN A 113 -3.48 0.25 13.15
CA GLN A 113 -2.25 -0.43 12.77
C GLN A 113 -2.54 -1.65 11.88
N SER A 114 -3.52 -2.48 12.24
CA SER A 114 -3.90 -3.65 11.42
C SER A 114 -4.48 -3.25 10.06
N MET A 115 -5.20 -2.13 9.96
CA MET A 115 -5.69 -1.61 8.68
C MET A 115 -4.57 -1.04 7.80
N LEU A 116 -3.59 -0.37 8.39
CA LEU A 116 -2.54 0.34 7.67
C LEU A 116 -1.34 -0.53 7.30
N ILE A 117 -1.07 -1.62 8.03
CA ILE A 117 0.13 -2.45 7.84
C ILE A 117 0.29 -2.94 6.39
N HIS A 118 -0.79 -3.43 5.79
CA HIS A 118 -0.78 -3.90 4.41
C HIS A 118 -0.55 -2.76 3.42
N SER A 119 -1.13 -1.59 3.68
CA SER A 119 -0.98 -0.43 2.79
C SER A 119 0.44 0.14 2.82
N PHE A 120 1.07 0.20 4.00
CA PHE A 120 2.44 0.70 4.15
C PHE A 120 3.49 -0.25 3.58
N GLN A 121 3.22 -1.55 3.54
CA GLN A 121 4.11 -2.51 2.87
C GLN A 121 4.12 -2.33 1.35
N ILE A 122 3.01 -1.88 0.75
CA ILE A 122 2.84 -1.80 -0.70
C ILE A 122 3.19 -0.40 -1.22
N TYR A 123 2.78 0.66 -0.50
CA TYR A 123 2.85 2.03 -0.99
C TYR A 123 3.78 2.90 -0.16
N LYS A 124 4.55 3.76 -0.85
CA LYS A 124 5.18 4.92 -0.22
C LYS A 124 4.14 6.03 -0.05
N TRP A 125 3.57 6.15 1.14
CA TRP A 125 2.51 7.11 1.42
C TRP A 125 2.96 8.58 1.26
N PRO A 126 2.10 9.47 0.73
CA PRO A 126 2.39 10.89 0.66
C PRO A 126 2.32 11.51 2.06
N VAL A 127 3.31 12.33 2.39
CA VAL A 127 3.47 12.95 3.72
C VAL A 127 2.26 13.80 4.10
N SER A 128 1.59 14.44 3.13
CA SER A 128 0.39 15.24 3.37
C SER A 128 -0.76 14.42 3.96
N LEU A 129 -1.00 13.20 3.45
CA LEU A 129 -2.03 12.31 3.99
C LEU A 129 -1.67 11.78 5.37
N LEU A 130 -0.38 11.49 5.61
CA LEU A 130 0.09 11.07 6.93
C LEU A 130 -0.17 12.15 7.99
N LYS A 131 0.21 13.41 7.70
CA LYS A 131 -0.04 14.55 8.60
C LYS A 131 -1.54 14.76 8.88
N LEU A 132 -2.39 14.56 7.88
CA LEU A 132 -3.84 14.65 8.03
C LEU A 132 -4.36 13.57 9.00
N ILE A 133 -3.94 12.32 8.81
CA ILE A 133 -4.32 11.19 9.67
C ILE A 133 -3.81 11.41 11.10
N GLU A 134 -2.55 11.85 11.25
CA GLU A 134 -1.95 12.16 12.55
C GLU A 134 -2.74 13.24 13.31
N SER A 135 -3.23 14.27 12.60
CA SER A 135 -4.09 15.30 13.18
C SER A 135 -5.38 14.69 13.75
N TRP A 136 -6.04 13.81 12.99
CA TRP A 136 -7.24 13.11 13.48
C TRP A 136 -6.96 12.19 14.66
N PHE A 137 -5.81 11.52 14.69
CA PHE A 137 -5.43 10.67 15.82
C PHE A 137 -5.21 11.52 17.08
N LYS A 138 -4.51 12.65 16.96
CA LYS A 138 -4.33 13.59 18.08
C LYS A 138 -5.68 14.07 18.61
N ASN A 139 -6.56 14.54 17.72
CA ASN A 139 -7.88 15.02 18.13
C ASN A 139 -8.70 13.92 18.81
N PHE A 140 -8.71 12.71 18.27
CA PHE A 140 -9.44 11.60 18.86
C PHE A 140 -8.89 11.20 20.24
N ILE A 141 -7.57 11.15 20.39
CA ILE A 141 -6.90 10.81 21.66
C ILE A 141 -7.22 11.85 22.75
N TRP A 142 -7.26 13.14 22.41
CA TRP A 142 -7.50 14.20 23.38
C TRP A 142 -8.98 14.43 23.67
N THR A 143 -9.80 14.59 22.64
CA THR A 143 -11.20 15.05 22.77
C THR A 143 -12.21 13.92 22.57
N GLY A 144 -11.81 12.79 21.99
CA GLY A 144 -12.73 11.69 21.66
C GLY A 144 -13.51 11.92 20.36
N THR A 145 -13.24 13.03 19.68
CA THR A 145 -13.85 13.44 18.42
C THR A 145 -12.78 13.72 17.36
N ILE A 146 -13.14 13.61 16.08
CA ILE A 146 -12.24 13.88 14.95
C ILE A 146 -12.22 15.36 14.52
N LEU A 147 -13.32 16.07 14.78
CA LEU A 147 -13.46 17.49 14.49
C LEU A 147 -13.04 18.29 15.71
N HIS A 148 -12.31 19.38 15.49
CA HIS A 148 -12.17 20.41 16.51
C HIS A 148 -13.57 20.99 16.74
N SER A 149 -14.22 20.65 17.85
CA SER A 149 -15.41 21.37 18.28
C SER A 149 -14.94 22.77 18.64
N ASN A 150 -15.06 23.71 17.71
CA ASN A 150 -14.93 25.11 18.05
C ASN A 150 -16.06 25.42 19.05
N PRO A 151 -15.77 25.82 20.30
CA PRO A 151 -16.82 26.06 21.31
C PRO A 151 -17.81 27.19 20.91
N ASN A 152 -17.56 27.90 19.81
CA ASN A 152 -18.37 29.05 19.37
C ASN A 152 -19.41 28.72 18.29
N THR A 153 -19.81 27.45 18.11
CA THR A 153 -20.78 27.05 17.06
C THR A 153 -22.11 26.53 17.60
N LEU A 154 -22.38 26.75 18.88
CA LEU A 154 -23.69 26.55 19.52
C LEU A 154 -24.06 27.84 20.25
N ALA A 155 -24.40 28.87 19.48
CA ALA A 155 -25.13 30.05 19.94
C ALA A 155 -26.37 30.19 19.05
#